data_AF-A0A7W6WJR7-F1
#
_entry.id   AF-A0A7W6WJR7-F1
#
_cell.length_a   1.000
_cell.length_b   1.000
_cell.length_c   1.000
_cell.angle_alpha   90.00
_cell.angle_beta   90.00
_cell.angle_gamma   90.00
#
_symmetry.space_group_name_H-M   'P 1'
#
loop_
_entity.id
_entity.type
_entity.pdbx_description
1 polymer ?
#
loop_
_entity_poly.entity_id
_entity_poly.type
_entity_poly.pdbx_seq_one_letter_code
_entity_poly.pdbx_strand_id
1 'polypeptide(L)'
;MRSGAGRGRRSAGDRRRRRPLVQVLVRDNNVDQALKALKKKMQREGVFREMKLRRNFEKPSERKAREKAEAIRRARKLERKRLEREGF
;
A
#
# COMPACT_ATOMS: atom_id res chain seq x y z
N MET A 1 16.25 57.93 8.92
CA MET A 1 14.85 57.53 8.64
C MET A 1 14.79 56.78 7.32
N ARG A 2 14.56 55.46 7.34
CA ARG A 2 13.86 54.68 6.30
C ARG A 2 13.51 53.32 6.91
N SER A 3 12.22 53.12 6.98
CA SER A 3 11.43 52.03 7.53
C SER A 3 11.62 50.70 6.81
N GLY A 4 11.59 49.61 7.60
CA GLY A 4 10.69 48.48 7.37
C GLY A 4 11.07 47.45 6.30
N ALA A 5 11.36 46.22 6.74
CA ALA A 5 10.48 45.07 6.50
C ALA A 5 11.13 43.79 7.04
N GLY A 6 10.71 43.37 8.23
CA GLY A 6 10.90 41.99 8.68
C GLY A 6 10.08 41.07 7.78
N ARG A 7 10.75 40.25 6.95
CA ARG A 7 10.09 39.15 6.25
C ARG A 7 10.11 37.94 7.18
N GLY A 8 8.93 37.67 7.71
CA GLY A 8 8.66 36.63 8.70
C GLY A 8 9.17 35.25 8.30
N ARG A 9 9.59 34.54 9.34
CA ARG A 9 9.73 33.08 9.39
C ARG A 9 8.40 32.48 8.93
N ARG A 10 8.33 31.96 7.70
CA ARG A 10 7.23 31.08 7.32
C ARG A 10 7.58 29.67 7.77
N SER A 11 6.80 29.24 8.73
CA SER A 11 6.74 27.96 9.41
C SER A 11 6.83 26.74 8.50
N ALA A 12 7.44 25.71 9.07
CA ALA A 12 7.49 24.35 8.59
C ALA A 12 6.13 23.74 8.24
N GLY A 13 6.15 22.77 7.32
CA GLY A 13 5.33 21.57 7.46
C GLY A 13 4.26 21.34 6.39
N ASP A 14 4.63 20.67 5.30
CA ASP A 14 3.82 19.53 4.85
C ASP A 14 4.69 18.43 4.25
N ARG A 15 5.34 17.67 5.14
CA ARG A 15 5.94 16.37 4.83
C ARG A 15 4.97 15.24 5.15
N ARG A 16 3.65 15.41 4.94
CA ARG A 16 2.77 14.25 4.88
C ARG A 16 3.03 13.55 3.56
N ARG A 17 3.89 12.54 3.60
CA ARG A 17 3.88 11.42 2.64
C ARG A 17 2.46 10.84 2.66
N ARG A 18 1.53 11.45 1.91
CA ARG A 18 0.24 10.85 1.58
C ARG A 18 0.59 9.58 0.84
N ARG A 19 0.41 8.43 1.52
CA ARG A 19 0.38 7.13 0.85
C ARG A 19 -0.53 7.31 -0.38
N PRO A 20 -0.13 6.90 -1.59
CA PRO A 20 -0.97 7.05 -2.76
C PRO A 20 -2.31 6.36 -2.47
N LEU A 21 -3.40 7.12 -2.52
CA LEU A 21 -4.74 6.58 -2.36
C LEU A 21 -5.02 5.69 -3.57
N VAL A 22 -5.52 4.48 -3.36
CA VAL A 22 -5.88 3.57 -4.44
C VAL A 22 -7.04 4.17 -5.23
N GLN A 23 -6.75 4.68 -6.43
CA GLN A 23 -7.75 5.26 -7.32
C GLN A 23 -8.06 4.32 -8.50
N VAL A 24 -9.32 4.34 -8.94
CA VAL A 24 -9.80 3.72 -10.18
C VAL A 24 -10.62 4.76 -10.94
N LEU A 25 -10.40 4.88 -12.25
CA LEU A 25 -11.18 5.74 -13.15
C LEU A 25 -12.41 4.96 -13.62
N VAL A 26 -13.59 5.58 -13.54
CA VAL A 26 -14.82 5.02 -14.10
C VAL A 26 -14.99 5.60 -15.51
N ARG A 27 -15.27 4.73 -16.49
CA ARG A 27 -15.61 5.13 -17.87
C ARG A 27 -17.00 4.62 -18.19
N ASP A 28 -17.73 5.37 -19.02
CA ASP A 28 -19.02 4.97 -19.59
C ASP A 28 -20.09 4.59 -18.57
N ASN A 29 -20.12 5.28 -17.42
CA ASN A 29 -21.02 5.00 -16.27
C ASN A 29 -20.98 3.55 -15.76
N ASN A 30 -19.93 2.79 -16.08
CA ASN A 30 -19.82 1.38 -15.69
C ASN A 30 -19.22 1.23 -14.28
N VAL A 31 -20.03 1.55 -13.27
CA VAL A 31 -19.63 1.56 -11.85
C VAL A 31 -19.27 0.18 -11.34
N ASP A 32 -20.01 -0.86 -11.74
CA ASP A 32 -19.78 -2.23 -11.28
C ASP A 32 -18.42 -2.78 -11.70
N GLN A 33 -18.00 -2.49 -12.94
CA GLN A 33 -16.67 -2.88 -13.40
C GLN A 33 -15.58 -2.12 -12.66
N ALA A 34 -15.77 -0.83 -12.40
CA ALA A 34 -14.82 -0.03 -11.63
C ALA A 34 -14.68 -0.55 -10.19
N LEU A 35 -15.77 -0.94 -9.53
CA LEU A 35 -15.75 -1.55 -8.20
C LEU A 35 -15.03 -2.91 -8.20
N LYS A 36 -15.27 -3.75 -9.21
CA LYS A 36 -14.54 -5.02 -9.39
C LYS A 36 -13.04 -4.78 -9.62
N ALA A 37 -12.68 -3.79 -10.43
CA ALA A 37 -11.29 -3.42 -10.69
C ALA A 37 -10.59 -2.88 -9.42
N LEU A 38 -11.29 -2.03 -8.65
CA LEU A 38 -10.80 -1.50 -7.38
C LEU A 38 -10.53 -2.60 -6.38
N LYS A 39 -11.49 -3.53 -6.19
CA LYS A 39 -11.32 -4.69 -5.32
C LYS A 39 -10.11 -5.53 -5.71
N LYS A 40 -9.93 -5.82 -7.01
CA LYS A 40 -8.76 -6.55 -7.52
C LYS A 40 -7.45 -5.80 -7.26
N LYS A 41 -7.42 -4.47 -7.45
CA LYS A 41 -6.25 -3.63 -7.19
C LYS A 41 -5.87 -3.62 -5.70
N MET A 42 -6.83 -3.41 -4.81
CA MET A 42 -6.62 -3.46 -3.35
C MET A 42 -6.19 -4.85 -2.85
N GLN A 43 -6.68 -5.92 -3.47
CA GLN A 43 -6.21 -7.29 -3.16
C GLN A 43 -4.75 -7.50 -3.57
N ARG A 44 -4.33 -6.99 -4.74
CA ARG A 44 -2.94 -7.07 -5.21
C ARG A 44 -1.99 -6.28 -4.32
N GLU A 45 -2.39 -5.09 -3.93
CA GLU A 45 -1.62 -4.23 -3.01
C GLU A 45 -1.61 -4.79 -1.57
N GLY A 46 -2.45 -5.80 -1.27
CA GLY A 46 -2.48 -6.44 0.04
C GLY A 46 -3.15 -5.61 1.13
N VAL A 47 -3.84 -4.53 0.77
CA VAL A 47 -4.44 -3.58 1.72
C VAL A 47 -5.43 -4.27 2.66
N PHE A 48 -6.27 -5.18 2.14
CA PHE A 48 -7.21 -5.95 2.98
C PHE A 48 -6.50 -6.90 3.97
N ARG A 49 -5.37 -7.46 3.56
CA ARG A 49 -4.54 -8.31 4.44
C ARG A 49 -3.92 -7.45 5.53
N GLU A 50 -3.34 -6.31 5.16
CA GLU A 50 -2.77 -5.35 6.11
C GLU A 50 -3.82 -4.82 7.09
N MET A 51 -5.02 -4.48 6.61
CA MET A 51 -6.15 -4.07 7.45
C MET A 51 -6.53 -5.16 8.45
N LYS A 52 -6.58 -6.44 8.05
CA LYS A 52 -6.90 -7.56 8.96
C LYS A 52 -5.80 -7.76 10.01
N LEU A 53 -4.53 -7.66 9.61
CA LEU A 53 -3.38 -7.85 10.50
C LEU A 53 -3.22 -6.72 11.52
N ARG A 54 -3.71 -5.50 11.20
CA ARG A 54 -3.62 -4.31 12.06
C ARG A 54 -4.80 -4.13 13.02
N ARG A 55 -5.81 -5.02 13.01
CA ARG A 55 -6.99 -4.88 13.89
C ARG A 55 -6.63 -4.98 15.37
N ASN A 56 -5.63 -5.80 15.69
CA ASN A 56 -5.24 -6.10 17.06
C ASN A 56 -3.73 -5.89 17.22
N PHE A 57 -3.28 -5.56 18.43
CA PHE A 57 -1.86 -5.50 18.74
C PHE A 57 -1.26 -6.91 18.66
N GLU A 58 -0.25 -7.08 17.83
CA GLU A 58 0.52 -8.32 17.71
C GLU A 58 1.89 -8.11 18.37
N LYS A 59 2.32 -9.08 19.17
CA LYS A 59 3.61 -8.97 19.85
C LYS A 59 4.75 -8.92 18.81
N PRO A 60 5.83 -8.16 19.05
CA PRO A 60 6.94 -8.04 18.09
C PRO A 60 7.58 -9.38 17.69
N SER A 61 7.62 -10.36 18.59
CA SER A 61 8.12 -11.71 18.34
C SER A 61 7.23 -12.49 17.36
N GLU A 62 5.91 -12.45 17.56
CA GLU A 62 4.90 -13.08 16.70
C GLU A 62 4.90 -12.47 15.31
N ARG A 63 5.01 -11.13 15.24
CA ARG A 63 5.13 -10.39 13.97
C ARG A 63 6.34 -10.87 13.16
N LYS A 64 7.52 -11.00 13.79
CA LYS A 64 8.75 -11.49 13.14
C LYS A 64 8.60 -12.92 12.63
N ALA A 65 7.97 -13.81 13.40
CA ALA A 65 7.74 -15.20 12.98
C ALA A 65 6.81 -15.28 11.77
N ARG A 66 5.72 -14.51 11.78
CA ARG A 66 4.77 -14.44 10.65
C ARG A 66 5.42 -13.86 9.40
N GLU A 67 6.17 -12.78 9.51
CA GLU A 67 6.87 -12.15 8.38
C GLU A 67 7.84 -13.14 7.70
N LYS A 68 8.62 -13.89 8.48
CA LYS A 68 9.50 -14.95 7.96
C LYS A 68 8.70 -16.04 7.22
N ALA A 69 7.63 -16.55 7.82
CA ALA A 69 6.78 -17.56 7.20
C ALA A 69 6.09 -17.04 5.91
N GLU A 70 5.68 -15.77 5.89
CA GLU A 70 5.12 -15.14 4.69
C GLU A 70 6.14 -14.95 3.58
N ALA A 71 7.37 -14.57 3.90
CA ALA A 71 8.44 -14.42 2.91
C ALA A 71 8.75 -15.76 2.24
N ILE A 72 8.90 -16.83 3.02
CA ILE A 72 9.12 -18.20 2.50
C ILE A 72 7.94 -18.63 1.61
N ARG A 73 6.70 -18.40 2.05
CA ARG A 73 5.52 -18.74 1.24
C ARG A 73 5.46 -17.94 -0.07
N ARG A 74 5.84 -16.66 -0.06
CA ARG A 74 5.90 -15.82 -1.28
C ARG A 74 6.98 -16.30 -2.23
N ALA A 75 8.18 -16.63 -1.72
CA ALA A 75 9.28 -17.16 -2.52
C ALA A 75 8.86 -18.46 -3.23
N ARG A 76 8.34 -19.44 -2.50
CA ARG A 76 7.83 -20.71 -3.08
C ARG A 76 6.75 -20.49 -4.13
N LYS A 77 5.85 -19.52 -3.91
CA LYS A 77 4.80 -19.18 -4.87
C LYS A 77 5.37 -18.54 -6.15
N LEU A 78 6.41 -17.71 -6.03
CA LEU A 78 7.08 -17.10 -7.17
C LEU A 78 7.84 -18.15 -7.99
N GLU A 79 8.56 -19.05 -7.32
CA GLU A 79 9.24 -20.19 -7.95
C GLU A 79 8.26 -21.09 -8.71
N ARG A 80 7.14 -21.47 -8.09
CA ARG A 80 6.11 -22.26 -8.76
C ARG A 80 5.58 -21.58 -10.02
N LYS A 81 5.29 -20.28 -9.93
CA LYS A 81 4.82 -19.49 -11.09
C LYS A 81 5.88 -19.32 -12.18
N ARG A 82 7.16 -19.40 -11.82
CA ARG A 82 8.27 -19.35 -12.77
C ARG A 82 8.34 -20.67 -13.55
N LEU A 83 8.29 -21.79 -12.84
CA LEU A 83 8.24 -23.14 -13.45
C LEU A 83 7.03 -23.30 -14.39
N GLU A 84 5.84 -22.88 -13.95
CA GLU A 84 4.61 -22.89 -14.76
C GLU A 84 4.72 -22.04 -16.05
N ARG A 85 5.60 -21.02 -16.09
CA ARG A 85 5.83 -20.16 -17.27
C ARG A 85 6.94 -20.65 -18.18
N GLU A 86 7.99 -21.21 -17.59
CA GLU A 86 9.17 -21.71 -18.31
C GLU A 86 8.94 -23.12 -18.88
N GLY A 87 7.78 -23.73 -18.63
CA GLY A 87 7.30 -24.91 -19.36
C GLY A 87 8.00 -26.21 -18.97
N PHE A 88 8.05 -26.49 -17.66
CA PHE A 88 8.37 -27.81 -17.12
C PHE A 88 7.21 -28.34 -16.29
#